data_AF-A0A7S1ZZY8-F1
#
_entry.id   AF-A0A7S1ZZY8-F1
#
_cell.length_a   1.000
_cell.length_b   1.000
_cell.length_c   1.000
_cell.angle_alpha   90.00
_cell.angle_beta   90.00
_cell.angle_gamma   90.00
#
_symmetry.space_group_name_H-M   'P 1'
#
loop_
_entity.id
_entity.type
_entity.pdbx_description
1 polymer ?
#
loop_
_entity_poly.entity_id
_entity_poly.type
_entity_poly.pdbx_seq_one_letter_code
_entity_poly.pdbx_strand_id
1 'polypeptide(L)'
;GVLNALEPAECAACLSALIFQEKSGDDDLDSELPERLVSCCESMKAIAFRLGTMQRDHGLEVDPAEYCSGSLKFGLVHVVYEWALGVPFRNICELTLVQEGSIVRCIT
;
A
#
# COMPACT_ATOMS: atom_id res chain seq x y z
N GLY A 1 -17.17 -6.98 0.85
CA GLY A 1 -16.12 -6.11 1.40
C GLY A 1 -15.18 -5.69 0.29
N VAL A 2 -14.39 -4.63 0.50
CA VAL A 2 -13.46 -4.07 -0.52
C VAL A 2 -12.50 -5.13 -1.06
N LEU A 3 -12.15 -6.14 -0.25
CA LEU A 3 -11.21 -7.22 -0.61
C LEU A 3 -11.86 -8.46 -1.25
N ASN A 4 -13.19 -8.57 -1.32
CA ASN A 4 -13.86 -9.82 -1.71
C ASN A 4 -13.68 -10.21 -3.19
N ALA A 5 -13.32 -9.25 -4.04
CA ALA A 5 -13.19 -9.43 -5.48
C ALA A 5 -11.72 -9.57 -5.94
N LEU A 6 -10.77 -9.52 -5.01
CA LEU A 6 -9.34 -9.54 -5.27
C LEU A 6 -8.79 -10.96 -5.17
N GLU A 7 -7.79 -11.26 -5.98
CA GLU A 7 -6.99 -12.47 -5.85
C GLU A 7 -6.12 -12.42 -4.58
N PRO A 8 -5.65 -13.56 -4.07
CA PRO A 8 -4.78 -13.60 -2.89
C PRO A 8 -3.54 -12.72 -3.01
N ALA A 9 -2.94 -12.67 -4.20
CA ALA A 9 -1.78 -11.81 -4.49
C ALA A 9 -2.14 -10.32 -4.42
N GLU A 10 -3.27 -9.93 -5.00
CA GLU A 10 -3.76 -8.55 -4.95
C GLU A 10 -4.14 -8.15 -3.51
N CYS A 11 -4.71 -9.06 -2.72
CA CYS A 11 -4.99 -8.83 -1.30
C CYS A 11 -3.71 -8.55 -0.50
N ALA A 12 -2.69 -9.40 -0.67
CA ALA A 12 -1.40 -9.23 0.02
C ALA A 12 -0.75 -7.89 -0.36
N ALA A 13 -0.78 -7.55 -1.66
CA ALA A 13 -0.26 -6.29 -2.17
C ALA A 13 -1.00 -5.08 -1.59
N CYS A 14 -2.33 -5.09 -1.50
CA CYS A 14 -3.08 -4.00 -0.86
C CYS A 14 -2.75 -3.85 0.63
N LEU A 15 -2.61 -4.95 1.35
CA LEU A 15 -2.35 -4.94 2.79
C LEU A 15 -0.94 -4.46 3.13
N SER A 16 0.02 -4.62 2.21
CA SER A 16 1.37 -4.08 2.39
C SER A 16 1.36 -2.56 2.64
N ALA A 17 0.37 -1.85 2.09
CA ALA A 17 0.24 -0.41 2.27
C ALA A 17 -0.02 0.03 3.72
N LEU A 18 -0.51 -0.87 4.58
CA LEU A 18 -0.71 -0.64 6.00
C LEU A 18 0.54 -0.99 6.84
N ILE A 19 1.34 -1.95 6.36
CA ILE A 19 2.49 -2.49 7.08
C ILE A 19 3.74 -1.68 6.78
N PHE A 20 3.86 -1.20 5.55
CA PHE A 20 4.99 -0.37 5.13
C PHE A 20 4.86 1.02 5.74
N GLN A 21 5.88 1.41 6.51
CA GLN A 21 5.90 2.68 7.26
C GLN A 21 7.14 3.52 6.94
N GLU A 22 7.99 3.06 6.02
CA GLU A 22 9.15 3.84 5.60
C GLU A 22 8.72 4.90 4.58
N LYS A 23 9.44 6.03 4.57
CA LYS A 23 9.27 7.05 3.53
C LYS A 23 9.99 6.57 2.27
N SER A 24 9.27 5.94 1.36
CA SER A 24 9.72 5.81 -0.03
C SER A 24 9.47 7.15 -0.75
N GLY A 25 10.41 7.57 -1.58
CA GLY A 25 10.18 8.69 -2.52
C GLY A 25 9.23 8.31 -3.67
N ASP A 26 8.78 7.06 -3.67
CA ASP A 26 7.96 6.42 -4.69
C ASP A 26 6.71 5.90 -3.98
N ASP A 27 5.70 6.77 -3.84
CA ASP A 27 4.36 6.45 -3.31
C ASP A 27 3.34 6.34 -4.47
N ASP A 28 3.82 6.46 -5.71
CA ASP A 28 3.02 6.31 -6.92
C ASP A 28 2.81 4.83 -7.22
N LEU A 29 1.58 4.48 -7.58
CA LEU A 29 1.23 3.11 -7.96
C LEU A 29 1.78 2.85 -9.35
N ASP A 30 2.53 1.76 -9.50
CA ASP A 30 3.10 1.38 -10.79
C ASP A 30 2.00 1.14 -11.83
N SER A 31 2.24 1.59 -13.05
CA SER A 31 1.35 1.42 -14.20
C SER A 31 1.17 -0.04 -14.62
N GLU A 32 2.07 -0.93 -14.19
CA GLU A 32 1.99 -2.37 -14.46
C GLU A 32 1.04 -3.12 -13.53
N LEU A 33 0.52 -2.46 -12.48
CA LEU A 33 -0.39 -3.09 -11.53
C LEU A 33 -1.78 -3.36 -12.14
N PRO A 34 -2.45 -4.47 -11.75
CA PRO A 34 -3.83 -4.73 -12.18
C PRO A 34 -4.78 -3.60 -11.80
N GLU A 35 -5.71 -3.25 -12.69
CA GLU A 35 -6.72 -2.21 -12.44
C GLU A 35 -7.53 -2.45 -11.16
N ARG A 36 -7.78 -3.73 -10.82
CA ARG A 36 -8.50 -4.12 -9.59
C ARG A 36 -7.71 -3.76 -8.34
N LEU A 37 -6.40 -3.99 -8.36
CA LEU A 37 -5.50 -3.64 -7.26
C LEU A 37 -5.47 -2.12 -7.07
N VAL A 38 -5.30 -1.37 -8.17
CA VAL A 38 -5.32 0.09 -8.16
C VAL A 38 -6.64 0.62 -7.59
N SER A 39 -7.78 0.10 -8.06
CA SER A 39 -9.10 0.49 -7.55
C SER A 39 -9.29 0.20 -6.06
N CYS A 40 -8.72 -0.91 -5.57
CA CYS A 40 -8.73 -1.21 -4.13
C CYS A 40 -7.86 -0.22 -3.35
N CYS A 41 -6.65 0.09 -3.83
CA CYS A 41 -5.78 1.09 -3.21
C CYS A 41 -6.44 2.49 -3.17
N GLU A 42 -7.12 2.90 -4.24
CA GLU A 42 -7.92 4.13 -4.26
C GLU A 42 -9.05 4.11 -3.25
N SER A 43 -9.77 2.98 -3.15
CA SER A 43 -10.82 2.79 -2.14
C SER A 43 -10.27 2.89 -0.72
N MET A 44 -9.08 2.34 -0.45
CA MET A 44 -8.40 2.47 0.83
C MET A 44 -8.00 3.93 1.13
N LYS A 45 -7.45 4.66 0.14
CA LYS A 45 -7.15 6.10 0.26
C LYS A 45 -8.41 6.90 0.58
N ALA A 46 -9.52 6.63 -0.11
CA ALA A 46 -10.80 7.30 0.13
C ALA A 46 -11.34 7.02 1.54
N ILE A 47 -11.20 5.79 2.04
CA ILE A 47 -11.59 5.43 3.41
C ILE A 47 -10.72 6.15 4.43
N ALA A 48 -9.39 6.15 4.26
CA ALA A 48 -8.47 6.83 5.16
C ALA A 48 -8.71 8.34 5.19
N PHE A 49 -8.95 8.95 4.02
CA PHE A 49 -9.29 10.37 3.92
C PHE A 49 -10.59 10.68 4.68
N ARG A 50 -11.66 9.91 4.44
CA ARG A 50 -12.94 10.07 5.16
C ARG A 50 -12.77 9.89 6.67
N LEU A 51 -11.92 8.97 7.10
CA LEU A 51 -11.60 8.76 8.51
C LEU A 51 -10.84 9.95 9.10
N GLY A 52 -9.90 10.54 8.36
CA GLY A 52 -9.23 11.77 8.74
C GLY A 52 -10.18 12.96 8.85
N THR A 53 -11.13 13.10 7.91
CA THR A 53 -12.19 14.13 7.98
C THR A 53 -13.05 13.95 9.22
N MET A 54 -13.49 12.71 9.49
CA MET A 54 -14.25 12.40 10.70
C MET A 54 -13.47 12.75 11.98
N GLN A 55 -12.19 12.40 12.05
CA GLN A 55 -11.33 12.74 13.20
C GLN A 55 -11.29 14.25 13.44
N ARG A 56 -11.12 15.03 12.37
CA ARG A 56 -11.16 16.49 12.42
C ARG A 56 -12.51 17.02 12.90
N ASP A 57 -13.60 16.51 12.34
CA ASP A 57 -14.96 16.95 12.68
C ASP A 57 -15.32 16.66 14.15
N HIS A 58 -14.69 15.65 14.76
CA HIS A 58 -14.83 15.32 16.18
C HIS A 58 -13.80 16.01 17.10
N GLY A 59 -13.06 17.01 16.60
CA GLY A 59 -12.21 17.88 17.41
C GLY A 59 -10.76 17.42 17.55
N LEU A 60 -10.29 16.46 16.75
CA LEU A 60 -8.86 16.13 16.66
C LEU A 60 -8.16 17.07 15.68
N GLU A 61 -6.99 17.60 16.06
CA GLU A 61 -6.15 18.42 15.18
C GLU A 61 -5.38 17.52 14.19
N VAL A 62 -6.10 16.94 13.24
CA VAL A 62 -5.54 16.06 12.20
C VAL A 62 -5.87 16.64 10.83
N ASP A 63 -4.89 16.65 9.93
CA ASP A 63 -5.14 16.88 8.51
C ASP A 63 -5.47 15.56 7.79
N PRO A 64 -6.62 15.42 7.10
CA PRO A 64 -7.01 14.19 6.41
C PRO A 64 -6.04 13.76 5.32
N ALA A 65 -5.40 14.69 4.62
CA ALA A 65 -4.40 14.36 3.61
C ALA A 65 -3.10 13.88 4.26
N GLU A 66 -2.68 14.52 5.35
CA GLU A 66 -1.56 14.07 6.17
C GLU A 66 -1.84 12.70 6.81
N TYR A 67 -3.04 12.50 7.35
CA TYR A 67 -3.48 11.23 7.93
C TYR A 67 -3.48 10.12 6.89
N CYS A 68 -4.01 10.38 5.69
CA CYS A 68 -4.02 9.40 4.60
C CYS A 68 -2.61 9.05 4.16
N SER A 69 -1.75 10.05 3.91
CA SER A 69 -0.36 9.83 3.45
C SER A 69 0.56 9.27 4.53
N GLY A 70 0.25 9.49 5.80
CA GLY A 70 0.96 8.90 6.94
C GLY A 70 0.51 7.48 7.26
N SER A 71 -0.77 7.16 7.07
CA SER A 71 -1.34 5.85 7.41
C SER A 71 -1.18 4.80 6.31
N LEU A 72 -1.09 5.23 5.05
CA LEU A 72 -1.02 4.36 3.88
C LEU A 72 0.19 4.69 3.02
N LYS A 73 1.07 3.71 2.81
CA LYS A 73 2.29 3.83 2.00
C LYS A 73 2.31 2.81 0.87
N PHE A 74 2.25 3.27 -0.38
CA PHE A 74 2.04 2.36 -1.52
C PHE A 74 3.35 1.88 -2.18
N GLY A 75 4.51 2.34 -1.70
CA GLY A 75 5.80 2.04 -2.33
C GLY A 75 6.26 0.59 -2.37
N LEU A 76 5.65 -0.32 -1.59
CA LEU A 76 5.91 -1.77 -1.67
C LEU A 76 4.78 -2.58 -2.30
N VAL A 77 3.71 -1.94 -2.77
CA VAL A 77 2.54 -2.65 -3.32
C VAL A 77 2.93 -3.48 -4.54
N HIS A 78 3.69 -2.92 -5.47
CA HIS A 78 4.17 -3.64 -6.65
C HIS A 78 5.10 -4.81 -6.26
N VAL A 79 6.07 -4.56 -5.36
CA VAL A 79 7.03 -5.57 -4.88
C VAL A 79 6.32 -6.77 -4.24
N VAL A 80 5.33 -6.52 -3.39
CA VAL A 80 4.55 -7.58 -2.70
C VAL A 80 3.64 -8.31 -3.68
N TYR A 81 3.09 -7.63 -4.68
CA TYR A 81 2.30 -8.26 -5.73
C TYR A 81 3.13 -9.29 -6.51
N GLU A 82 4.29 -8.89 -7.03
CA GLU A 82 5.19 -9.79 -7.78
C GLU A 82 5.71 -10.94 -6.90
N TRP A 83 6.02 -10.67 -5.63
CA TRP A 83 6.38 -11.71 -4.67
C TRP A 83 5.27 -12.74 -4.49
N ALA A 84 4.02 -12.30 -4.35
CA ALA A 84 2.88 -13.18 -4.16
C ALA A 84 2.54 -13.99 -5.42
N LEU A 85 2.96 -13.54 -6.61
CA LEU A 85 2.92 -14.31 -7.85
C LEU A 85 4.05 -15.34 -7.98
N GLY A 86 4.99 -15.36 -7.03
CA GLY A 86 6.10 -16.32 -7.00
C GLY A 86 7.35 -15.85 -7.72
N VAL A 87 7.48 -14.55 -8.01
CA VAL A 87 8.72 -13.99 -8.57
C VAL A 87 9.88 -14.13 -7.58
N PRO A 88 11.08 -14.57 -8.01
CA PRO A 88 12.21 -14.75 -7.11
C PRO A 88 12.59 -13.45 -6.37
N PHE A 89 13.01 -13.60 -5.12
CA PHE A 89 13.34 -12.47 -4.23
C PHE A 89 14.35 -11.50 -4.85
N ARG A 90 15.34 -12.06 -5.57
CA ARG A 90 16.35 -11.27 -6.28
C ARG A 90 15.73 -10.28 -7.27
N ASN A 91 14.72 -10.70 -8.02
CA ASN A 91 14.13 -9.88 -9.07
C ASN A 91 13.27 -8.76 -8.47
N ILE A 92 12.50 -9.05 -7.41
CA ILE A 92 11.69 -8.03 -6.75
C ILE A 92 12.53 -6.97 -6.02
N CYS A 93 13.76 -7.31 -5.60
CA CYS A 93 14.71 -6.33 -5.05
C CYS A 93 15.19 -5.33 -6.11
N GLU A 94 15.10 -5.66 -7.40
CA GLU A 94 15.47 -4.74 -8.49
C GLU A 94 14.32 -3.77 -8.82
N LEU A 95 13.09 -4.02 -8.34
CA LEU A 95 11.91 -3.19 -8.57
C LEU A 95 11.81 -1.99 -7.62
N THR A 96 12.65 -1.93 -6.58
CA THR A 96 12.58 -0.87 -5.56
C THR A 96 13.95 -0.55 -5.00
N LEU A 97 14.11 0.67 -4.49
CA LEU A 97 15.31 1.11 -3.76
C LEU A 97 15.21 0.85 -2.25
N VAL A 98 14.10 0.25 -1.79
CA VAL A 98 13.89 -0.12 -0.39
C VAL A 98 14.85 -1.26 -0.01
N GLN A 99 15.40 -1.20 1.21
CA GLN A 99 16.33 -2.23 1.69
C GLN A 99 15.64 -3.59 1.79
N GLU A 100 16.37 -4.66 1.45
CA GLU A 100 15.86 -6.03 1.44
C GLU A 100 15.29 -6.45 2.80
N GLY A 101 15.91 -5.98 3.90
CA GLY A 101 15.42 -6.24 5.25
C GLY A 101 14.03 -5.66 5.53
N SER A 102 13.69 -4.54 4.91
CA SER A 102 12.36 -3.92 5.01
C SER A 102 11.34 -4.62 4.12
N ILE A 103 11.76 -5.13 2.96
CA ILE A 103 10.93 -6.00 2.12
C ILE A 103 10.57 -7.29 2.88
N VAL A 104 11.57 -7.98 3.44
CA VAL A 104 11.37 -9.23 4.21
C VAL A 104 10.43 -9.03 5.39
N ARG A 105 10.57 -7.91 6.13
CA ARG A 105 9.67 -7.58 7.24
C ARG A 105 8.23 -7.33 6.78
N CYS A 106 8.03 -6.85 5.56
CA CYS A 106 6.70 -6.59 5.04
C CYS A 106 5.97 -7.86 4.57
N ILE A 107 6.72 -8.88 4.11
CA ILE A 107 6.17 -10.13 3.55
C ILE A 107 6.08 -11.28 4.58
N THR A 108 6.66 -11.11 5.79
CA THR A 108 6.68 -12.13 6.86
C THR A 108 5.66 -11.80 7.94
#